data_AF-R5U9E2-F1
#
_entry.id   AF-R5U9E2-F1
#
_cell.length_a   1.000
_cell.length_b   1.000
_cell.length_c   1.000
_cell.angle_alpha   90.00
_cell.angle_beta   90.00
_cell.angle_gamma   90.00
#
_symmetry.space_group_name_H-M   'P 1'
#
loop_
_entity.id
_entity.type
_entity.pdbx_description
1 polymer ?
#
loop_
_entity_poly.entity_id
_entity_poly.type
_entity_poly.pdbx_seq_one_letter_code
_entity_poly.pdbx_strand_id
1 'polypeptide(L)'
;MIVGAIGMIWGMLMQLPFSLDIALAIMPFFYWGYRMKRMDLTKSPLKKALIWGVIWIVTLMITVPDWEIRIYLELANRRYPLFPICFITAVAGTMCISELSVIFCKAKHLVKPIVFLGRNSLYLLCVHILDGNWESVWHVEGHQFHTALRRCVADIIVFLVVMLVLTAWKKIRRSIQTKKAQSCA
;
A
#
# COMPACT_ATOMS: atom_id res chain seq x y z
N MET A 1 -3.99 11.04 -19.02
CA MET A 1 -4.79 9.81 -19.28
C MET A 1 -4.31 9.06 -20.51
N ILE A 2 -4.06 9.71 -21.65
CA ILE A 2 -3.54 9.09 -22.88
C ILE A 2 -2.23 8.31 -22.64
N VAL A 3 -1.26 8.93 -21.94
CA VAL A 3 0.01 8.28 -21.57
C VAL A 3 -0.19 7.00 -20.74
N GLY A 4 -1.20 6.98 -19.86
CA GLY A 4 -1.53 5.79 -19.06
C GLY A 4 -2.12 4.68 -19.91
N ALA A 5 -3.03 5.01 -20.84
CA ALA A 5 -3.59 4.08 -21.81
C ALA A 5 -2.51 3.41 -22.66
N ILE A 6 -1.54 4.19 -23.14
CA ILE A 6 -0.39 3.69 -23.90
C ILE A 6 0.45 2.73 -23.05
N GLY A 7 0.75 3.11 -21.80
CA GLY A 7 1.48 2.26 -20.86
C GLY A 7 0.81 0.91 -20.61
N MET A 8 -0.52 0.90 -20.46
CA MET A 8 -1.29 -0.34 -20.27
C MET A 8 -1.28 -1.22 -21.52
N ILE A 9 -1.51 -0.64 -22.70
CA ILE A 9 -1.51 -1.39 -23.97
C ILE A 9 -0.13 -2.02 -24.18
N TRP A 10 0.95 -1.26 -23.98
CA TRP A 10 2.29 -1.84 -24.06
C TRP A 10 2.52 -2.91 -23.01
N GLY A 11 2.15 -2.69 -21.75
CA GLY A 11 2.32 -3.70 -20.70
C GLY A 11 1.58 -5.01 -20.95
N MET A 12 0.48 -4.99 -21.71
CA MET A 12 -0.21 -6.21 -22.15
C MET A 12 0.49 -6.90 -23.34
N LEU A 13 1.16 -6.13 -24.21
CA LEU A 13 1.80 -6.64 -25.43
C LEU A 13 3.24 -7.10 -25.19
N MET A 14 4.01 -6.34 -24.40
CA MET A 14 5.42 -6.57 -24.14
C MET A 14 5.88 -5.89 -22.85
N GLN A 15 6.78 -6.55 -22.12
CA GLN A 15 7.40 -5.96 -20.96
C GLN A 15 8.53 -5.02 -21.38
N LEU A 16 8.36 -3.72 -21.10
CA LEU A 16 9.39 -2.72 -21.38
C LEU A 16 10.55 -2.82 -20.36
N PRO A 17 11.78 -2.40 -20.74
CA PRO A 17 12.91 -2.36 -19.82
C PRO A 17 12.59 -1.48 -18.62
N PHE A 18 13.09 -1.87 -17.45
CA PHE A 18 12.85 -1.19 -16.17
C PHE A 18 11.37 -1.05 -15.79
N SER A 19 10.49 -1.91 -16.32
CA SER A 19 9.03 -1.84 -16.08
C SER A 19 8.42 -0.49 -16.44
N LEU A 20 8.95 0.16 -17.48
CA LEU A 20 8.48 1.48 -17.94
C LEU A 20 6.99 1.45 -18.32
N ASP A 21 6.51 0.32 -18.83
CA ASP A 21 5.11 0.06 -19.13
C ASP A 21 4.21 0.26 -17.90
N ILE A 22 4.59 -0.31 -16.75
CA ILE A 22 3.88 -0.13 -15.48
C ILE A 22 3.97 1.33 -15.03
N ALA A 23 5.16 1.95 -15.13
CA ALA A 23 5.37 3.34 -14.75
C ALA A 23 4.44 4.30 -15.53
N LEU A 24 4.21 4.02 -16.81
CA LEU A 24 3.26 4.75 -17.63
C LEU A 24 1.80 4.40 -17.23
N ALA A 25 1.49 3.12 -17.05
CA ALA A 25 0.16 2.64 -16.67
C ALA A 25 -0.36 3.24 -15.35
N ILE A 26 0.51 3.54 -14.39
CA ILE A 26 0.14 4.14 -13.09
C ILE A 26 -0.02 5.66 -13.09
N MET A 27 0.33 6.34 -14.19
CA MET A 27 0.19 7.80 -14.31
C MET A 27 -1.22 8.34 -13.98
N PRO A 28 -2.33 7.66 -14.32
CA PRO A 28 -3.67 8.07 -13.87
C PRO A 28 -3.81 8.13 -12.35
N PHE A 29 -3.20 7.19 -11.61
CA PHE A 29 -3.22 7.19 -10.14
C PHE A 29 -2.40 8.34 -9.56
N PHE A 30 -1.23 8.63 -10.13
CA PHE A 30 -0.44 9.80 -9.72
C PHE A 30 -1.18 11.11 -9.97
N TYR A 31 -1.84 11.23 -11.12
CA TYR A 31 -2.67 12.39 -11.43
C TYR A 31 -3.82 12.54 -10.42
N TRP A 32 -4.51 11.44 -10.09
CA TRP A 32 -5.57 11.45 -9.08
C TRP A 32 -5.04 11.83 -7.69
N GLY A 33 -3.93 11.23 -7.26
CA GLY A 33 -3.28 11.57 -5.98
C GLY A 33 -2.82 13.04 -5.93
N TYR A 34 -2.38 13.61 -7.06
CA TYR A 34 -2.09 15.04 -7.15
C TYR A 34 -3.35 15.90 -6.98
N ARG A 35 -4.48 15.49 -7.56
CA ARG A 35 -5.79 16.16 -7.38
C ARG A 35 -6.26 16.11 -5.93
N MET A 36 -6.03 14.99 -5.24
CA MET A 36 -6.40 14.83 -3.82
C MET A 36 -5.78 15.89 -2.91
N LYS A 37 -4.60 16.44 -3.24
CA LYS A 37 -3.97 17.52 -2.46
C LYS A 37 -4.82 18.79 -2.38
N ARG A 38 -5.73 19.00 -3.33
CA ARG A 38 -6.62 20.18 -3.38
C ARG A 38 -8.03 19.86 -2.88
N MET A 39 -8.30 18.63 -2.45
CA MET A 39 -9.60 18.21 -1.97
C MET A 39 -9.70 18.42 -0.46
N ASP A 40 -10.81 18.98 -0.01
CA ASP A 40 -11.12 19.04 1.41
C ASP A 40 -11.71 17.71 1.87
N LEU A 41 -10.86 16.87 2.47
CA LEU A 41 -11.22 15.58 3.07
C LEU A 41 -11.97 15.75 4.40
N THR A 42 -11.89 16.91 5.06
CA THR A 42 -12.44 17.11 6.41
C THR A 42 -13.92 17.50 6.43
N LYS A 43 -14.42 18.08 5.34
CA LYS A 43 -15.84 18.44 5.20
C LYS A 43 -16.69 17.19 4.98
N SER A 44 -17.65 16.91 5.85
CA SER A 44 -18.61 15.79 5.69
C SER A 44 -17.98 14.43 5.28
N PRO A 45 -16.97 13.90 6.02
CA PRO A 45 -16.21 12.73 5.61
C PRO A 45 -17.07 11.47 5.52
N LEU A 46 -18.04 11.29 6.41
CA LEU A 46 -18.94 10.13 6.40
C LEU A 46 -19.77 10.05 5.12
N LYS A 47 -20.33 11.19 4.67
CA LYS A 47 -21.12 11.24 3.43
C LYS A 47 -20.27 10.89 2.21
N LYS A 48 -19.06 11.46 2.12
CA LYS A 48 -18.15 11.15 1.01
C LYS A 48 -17.65 9.71 1.06
N ALA A 49 -17.32 9.19 2.24
CA ALA A 49 -16.95 7.79 2.43
C ALA A 49 -18.06 6.85 1.94
N LEU A 50 -19.33 7.17 2.24
CA LEU A 50 -20.45 6.37 1.77
C LEU A 50 -20.60 6.43 0.24
N ILE A 51 -20.52 7.62 -0.37
CA ILE A 51 -20.59 7.78 -1.83
C ILE A 51 -19.45 7.00 -2.52
N TRP A 52 -18.21 7.21 -2.09
CA TRP A 52 -17.05 6.51 -2.63
C TRP A 52 -17.11 5.01 -2.34
N GLY A 53 -17.63 4.61 -1.18
CA GLY A 53 -17.83 3.22 -0.79
C GLY A 53 -18.84 2.52 -1.69
N VAL A 54 -19.96 3.16 -2.03
CA VAL A 54 -20.94 2.61 -2.98
C VAL A 54 -20.30 2.44 -4.36
N ILE A 55 -19.61 3.48 -4.87
CA ILE A 55 -18.91 3.39 -6.17
C ILE A 55 -17.88 2.25 -6.13
N TRP A 56 -17.11 2.15 -5.05
CA TRP A 56 -16.10 1.12 -4.88
C TRP A 56 -16.72 -0.28 -4.87
N ILE A 57 -17.73 -0.53 -4.03
CA ILE A 57 -18.39 -1.85 -3.93
C ILE A 57 -19.05 -2.24 -5.25
N VAL A 58 -19.80 -1.34 -5.90
CA VAL A 58 -20.47 -1.62 -7.18
C VAL A 58 -19.45 -1.99 -8.25
N THR A 59 -18.39 -1.19 -8.40
CA THR A 59 -17.35 -1.48 -9.39
C THR A 59 -16.51 -2.70 -9.04
N LEU A 60 -16.33 -2.99 -7.74
CA LEU A 60 -15.67 -4.21 -7.26
C LEU A 60 -16.49 -5.46 -7.60
N MET A 61 -17.81 -5.44 -7.43
CA MET A 61 -18.69 -6.56 -7.79
C MET A 61 -18.69 -6.84 -9.29
N ILE A 62 -18.55 -5.80 -10.13
CA ILE A 62 -18.39 -5.97 -11.58
C ILE A 62 -17.02 -6.61 -11.92
N THR A 63 -15.98 -6.27 -11.17
CA THR A 63 -14.61 -6.77 -11.42
C THR A 63 -14.31 -8.08 -10.71
N VAL A 64 -15.10 -8.50 -9.73
CA VAL A 64 -14.97 -9.78 -9.03
C VAL A 64 -16.38 -10.39 -8.87
N PRO A 65 -16.99 -10.84 -9.98
CA PRO A 65 -18.33 -11.44 -9.93
C PRO A 65 -18.34 -12.80 -9.22
N ASP A 66 -17.20 -13.48 -9.20
CA ASP A 66 -16.99 -14.75 -8.50
C ASP A 66 -15.65 -14.68 -7.76
N TRP A 67 -15.60 -15.17 -6.53
CA TRP A 67 -14.39 -15.17 -5.69
C TRP A 67 -13.30 -16.07 -6.25
N GLU A 68 -13.66 -17.03 -7.10
CA GLU A 68 -12.69 -17.91 -7.78
C GLU A 68 -12.08 -17.26 -9.02
N ILE A 69 -12.77 -16.29 -9.64
CA ILE A 69 -12.32 -15.64 -10.87
C ILE A 69 -11.70 -14.28 -10.56
N ARG A 70 -10.37 -14.21 -10.62
CA ARG A 70 -9.61 -12.98 -10.35
C ARG A 70 -9.59 -12.04 -11.57
N ILE A 71 -10.63 -11.22 -11.71
CA ILE A 71 -10.77 -10.21 -12.78
C ILE A 71 -10.51 -8.78 -12.24
N TYR A 72 -9.62 -8.65 -11.25
CA TYR A 72 -9.25 -7.36 -10.67
C TYR A 72 -7.93 -6.80 -11.24
N LEU A 73 -7.71 -5.50 -11.02
CA LEU A 73 -6.48 -4.82 -11.43
C LEU A 73 -5.24 -5.41 -10.74
N GLU A 74 -4.32 -5.98 -11.51
CA GLU A 74 -3.06 -6.54 -10.99
C GLU A 74 -1.87 -5.98 -11.77
N LEU A 75 -1.27 -4.91 -11.24
CA LEU A 75 -0.13 -4.22 -11.87
C LEU A 75 1.09 -5.12 -12.02
N ALA A 76 1.39 -5.95 -11.01
CA ALA A 76 2.58 -6.81 -11.01
C ALA A 76 2.58 -7.79 -12.20
N ASN A 77 1.41 -8.38 -12.47
CA ASN A 77 1.20 -9.29 -13.59
C ASN A 77 0.76 -8.58 -14.88
N ARG A 78 0.74 -7.23 -14.90
CA ARG A 78 0.30 -6.42 -16.05
C ARG A 78 -1.10 -6.77 -16.55
N ARG A 79 -1.97 -7.15 -15.62
CA ARG A 79 -3.37 -7.48 -15.90
C ARG A 79 -4.24 -6.28 -15.58
N TYR A 80 -4.82 -5.68 -16.62
CA TYR A 80 -5.73 -4.54 -16.51
C TYR A 80 -7.13 -4.91 -17.03
N PRO A 81 -7.81 -5.90 -16.42
CA PRO A 81 -9.09 -6.37 -16.92
C PRO A 81 -10.17 -5.30 -16.78
N LEU A 82 -11.15 -5.32 -17.70
CA LEU A 82 -12.30 -4.39 -17.68
C LEU A 82 -11.90 -2.91 -17.59
N PHE A 83 -10.75 -2.53 -18.16
CA PHE A 83 -10.34 -1.14 -18.23
C PHE A 83 -11.46 -0.29 -18.91
N PRO A 84 -11.85 0.88 -18.35
CA PRO A 84 -11.27 1.62 -17.22
C PRO A 84 -11.87 1.32 -15.84
N ILE A 85 -12.82 0.39 -15.72
CA ILE A 85 -13.57 0.12 -14.49
C ILE A 85 -12.62 -0.24 -13.35
N CYS A 86 -11.63 -1.10 -13.59
CA CYS A 86 -10.67 -1.54 -12.58
C CYS A 86 -9.83 -0.39 -11.99
N PHE A 87 -9.55 0.66 -12.76
CA PHE A 87 -8.90 1.89 -12.28
C PHE A 87 -9.85 2.73 -11.44
N ILE A 88 -11.12 2.84 -11.86
CA ILE A 88 -12.15 3.53 -11.10
C ILE A 88 -12.35 2.84 -9.74
N THR A 89 -12.39 1.51 -9.71
CA THR A 89 -12.47 0.71 -8.48
C THR A 89 -11.32 1.02 -7.53
N ALA A 90 -10.08 1.01 -8.02
CA ALA A 90 -8.90 1.31 -7.21
C ALA A 90 -8.92 2.76 -6.65
N VAL A 91 -9.31 3.72 -7.48
CA VAL A 91 -9.45 5.14 -7.09
C VAL A 91 -10.55 5.32 -6.05
N ALA A 92 -11.74 4.75 -6.29
CA ALA A 92 -12.88 4.84 -5.40
C ALA A 92 -12.59 4.21 -4.03
N GLY A 93 -11.94 3.05 -4.00
CA GLY A 93 -11.49 2.41 -2.77
C GLY A 93 -10.50 3.29 -2.00
N THR A 94 -9.51 3.87 -2.70
CA THR A 94 -8.54 4.79 -2.09
C THR A 94 -9.23 6.01 -1.48
N MET A 95 -10.20 6.60 -2.19
CA MET A 95 -10.98 7.74 -1.68
C MET A 95 -11.82 7.36 -0.47
N CYS A 96 -12.54 6.22 -0.52
CA CYS A 96 -13.33 5.71 0.60
C CYS A 96 -12.48 5.54 1.86
N ILE A 97 -11.34 4.83 1.75
CA ILE A 97 -10.41 4.61 2.87
C ILE A 97 -9.82 5.93 3.39
N SER A 98 -9.53 6.89 2.50
CA SER A 98 -9.01 8.20 2.90
C SER A 98 -10.03 8.99 3.73
N GLU A 99 -11.30 9.00 3.34
CA GLU A 99 -12.39 9.64 4.09
C GLU A 99 -12.66 8.93 5.43
N LEU A 100 -12.65 7.59 5.44
CA LEU A 100 -12.75 6.80 6.67
C LEU A 100 -11.58 7.07 7.62
N SER A 101 -10.37 7.26 7.09
CA SER A 101 -9.18 7.58 7.89
C SER A 101 -9.36 8.89 8.67
N VAL A 102 -10.03 9.89 8.09
CA VAL A 102 -10.36 11.15 8.79
C VAL A 102 -11.28 10.89 9.99
N ILE A 103 -12.25 9.99 9.84
CA ILE A 103 -13.16 9.59 10.93
C ILE A 103 -12.38 8.86 12.02
N PHE A 104 -11.57 7.86 11.64
CA PHE A 104 -10.80 7.06 12.58
C PHE A 104 -9.74 7.87 13.33
N CYS A 105 -9.15 8.90 12.72
CA CYS A 105 -8.21 9.80 13.41
C CYS A 105 -8.77 10.46 14.67
N LYS A 106 -10.10 10.48 14.86
CA LYS A 106 -10.73 10.91 16.12
C LYS A 106 -10.45 9.94 17.28
N ALA A 107 -10.25 8.66 17.00
CA ALA A 107 -9.88 7.63 17.97
C ALA A 107 -8.36 7.58 18.18
N LYS A 108 -7.84 8.58 18.92
CA LYS A 108 -6.39 8.86 19.08
C LYS A 108 -5.54 7.65 19.48
N HIS A 109 -6.04 6.74 20.32
CA HIS A 109 -5.25 5.62 20.82
C HIS A 109 -5.21 4.43 19.86
N LEU A 110 -6.33 4.12 19.21
CA LEU A 110 -6.44 2.99 18.27
C LEU A 110 -5.67 3.23 16.97
N VAL A 111 -5.50 4.49 16.57
CA VAL A 111 -4.85 4.84 15.30
C VAL A 111 -3.32 4.94 15.41
N LYS A 112 -2.75 5.09 16.60
CA LYS A 112 -1.29 5.22 16.79
C LYS A 112 -0.49 4.06 16.17
N PRO A 113 -0.82 2.77 16.42
CA PRO A 113 -0.09 1.66 15.82
C PRO A 113 -0.22 1.64 14.29
N ILE A 114 -1.41 1.93 13.77
CA ILE A 114 -1.69 1.97 12.33
C ILE A 114 -0.87 3.07 11.65
N VAL A 115 -0.82 4.26 12.25
CA VAL A 115 0.01 5.38 11.75
C VAL A 115 1.49 5.05 11.82
N PHE A 116 1.93 4.34 12.86
CA PHE A 116 3.32 3.88 12.97
C PHE A 116 3.69 2.93 11.82
N LEU A 117 2.83 1.94 11.52
CA LEU A 117 3.00 1.04 10.37
C LEU A 117 3.02 1.83 9.07
N GLY A 118 2.05 2.73 8.85
CA GLY A 118 1.95 3.53 7.63
C GLY A 118 3.18 4.43 7.38
N ARG A 119 3.69 5.11 8.42
CA ARG A 119 4.89 5.97 8.32
C ARG A 119 6.17 5.20 8.00
N ASN A 120 6.22 3.92 8.35
CA ASN A 120 7.37 3.05 8.11
C ASN A 120 7.06 1.95 7.08
N SER A 121 6.03 2.15 6.26
CA SER A 121 5.53 1.16 5.28
C SER A 121 6.60 0.73 4.28
N LEU A 122 7.57 1.60 3.94
CA LEU A 122 8.71 1.21 3.10
C LEU A 122 9.61 0.17 3.78
N TYR A 123 9.88 0.31 5.08
CA TYR A 123 10.64 -0.72 5.82
C TYR A 123 9.85 -2.02 5.91
N LEU A 124 8.54 -1.94 6.12
CA LEU A 124 7.66 -3.12 6.09
C LEU A 124 7.70 -3.80 4.72
N LEU A 125 7.69 -3.04 3.63
CA LEU A 125 7.84 -3.58 2.27
C LEU A 125 9.20 -4.27 2.07
N CYS A 126 10.29 -3.67 2.56
CA CYS A 126 11.62 -4.30 2.50
C CYS A 126 11.66 -5.63 3.26
N VAL A 127 11.00 -5.70 4.42
CA VAL A 127 10.88 -6.95 5.19
C VAL A 127 10.05 -7.97 4.42
N HIS A 128 8.91 -7.56 3.86
CA HIS A 128 8.04 -8.44 3.08
C HIS A 128 8.74 -9.05 1.86
N ILE A 129 9.62 -8.31 1.18
CA ILE A 129 10.40 -8.83 0.05
C ILE A 129 11.37 -9.95 0.48
N LEU A 130 11.79 -9.96 1.75
CA LEU A 130 12.71 -10.94 2.33
C LEU A 130 11.99 -12.11 3.01
N ASP A 131 10.66 -12.22 2.86
CA ASP A 131 9.86 -13.16 3.64
C ASP A 131 10.09 -14.64 3.32
N GLY A 132 10.66 -14.94 2.15
CA GLY A 132 11.17 -16.26 1.79
C GLY A 132 12.23 -16.77 2.78
N ASN A 133 12.99 -15.88 3.43
CA ASN A 133 14.00 -16.27 4.43
C ASN A 133 13.39 -16.92 5.68
N TRP A 134 12.10 -16.69 5.96
CA TRP A 134 11.38 -17.25 7.09
C TRP A 134 10.14 -18.04 6.65
N GLU A 135 10.16 -18.62 5.44
CA GLU A 135 9.06 -19.43 4.90
C GLU A 135 8.64 -20.56 5.85
N SER A 136 9.59 -21.23 6.48
CA SER A 136 9.34 -22.28 7.48
C SER A 136 8.50 -21.83 8.68
N VAL A 137 8.45 -20.53 8.97
CA VAL A 137 7.72 -19.97 10.10
C VAL A 137 6.25 -19.71 9.76
N TRP A 138 5.96 -19.27 8.53
CA TRP A 138 4.61 -18.89 8.14
C TRP A 138 3.90 -19.88 7.22
N HIS A 139 4.62 -20.73 6.50
CA HIS A 139 4.02 -21.66 5.57
C HIS A 139 3.26 -22.78 6.31
N VAL A 140 1.99 -22.94 5.95
CA VAL A 140 1.15 -24.06 6.39
C VAL A 140 0.54 -24.70 5.15
N GLU A 141 0.87 -25.96 4.94
CA GLU A 141 0.36 -26.71 3.80
C GLU A 141 -1.16 -26.86 3.86
N GLY A 142 -1.83 -26.73 2.72
CA GLY A 142 -3.29 -26.91 2.61
C GLY A 142 -4.17 -25.80 3.20
N HIS A 143 -3.61 -24.77 3.85
CA HIS A 143 -4.40 -23.76 4.57
C HIS A 143 -4.05 -22.30 4.21
N GLN A 144 -4.56 -21.80 3.07
CA GLN A 144 -4.22 -20.46 2.55
C GLN A 144 -4.47 -19.31 3.54
N PHE A 145 -5.60 -19.30 4.25
CA PHE A 145 -5.91 -18.23 5.22
C PHE A 145 -4.99 -18.25 6.44
N HIS A 146 -4.66 -19.45 6.94
CA HIS A 146 -3.73 -19.60 8.05
C HIS A 146 -2.32 -19.18 7.65
N THR A 147 -1.88 -19.58 6.45
CA THR A 147 -0.61 -19.16 5.86
C THR A 147 -0.54 -17.65 5.71
N ALA A 148 -1.59 -17.01 5.19
CA ALA A 148 -1.65 -15.55 5.05
C ALA A 148 -1.58 -14.85 6.42
N LEU A 149 -2.34 -15.33 7.41
CA LEU A 149 -2.32 -14.76 8.76
C LEU A 149 -0.93 -14.88 9.40
N ARG A 150 -0.33 -16.08 9.36
CA ARG A 150 1.01 -16.31 9.91
C ARG A 150 2.07 -15.46 9.20
N ARG A 151 1.96 -15.31 7.88
CA ARG A 151 2.87 -14.48 7.08
C ARG A 151 2.78 -13.01 7.49
N CYS A 152 1.57 -12.47 7.63
CA CYS A 152 1.39 -11.10 8.14
C CYS A 152 1.95 -10.90 9.55
N VAL A 153 1.77 -11.89 10.44
CA VAL A 153 2.31 -11.84 11.80
C VAL A 153 3.84 -11.87 11.78
N ALA A 154 4.45 -12.76 10.99
CA ALA A 154 5.89 -12.84 10.83
C ALA A 154 6.48 -11.53 10.31
N ASP A 155 5.89 -10.96 9.26
CA ASP A 155 6.34 -9.68 8.69
C ASP A 155 6.27 -8.54 9.70
N ILE A 156 5.19 -8.46 10.49
CA ILE A 156 5.06 -7.44 11.54
C ILE A 156 6.12 -7.63 12.62
N ILE A 157 6.39 -8.86 13.07
CA ILE A 157 7.41 -9.15 14.09
C ILE A 157 8.79 -8.74 13.60
N VAL A 158 9.20 -9.20 12.41
CA VAL A 158 10.52 -8.88 11.85
C VAL A 158 10.65 -7.38 11.61
N PHE A 159 9.61 -6.73 11.09
CA PHE A 159 9.55 -5.29 10.94
C PHE A 159 9.77 -4.56 12.28
N LEU A 160 9.13 -4.99 13.37
CA LEU A 160 9.33 -4.39 14.69
C LEU A 160 10.77 -4.56 15.18
N VAL A 161 11.38 -5.72 14.96
CA VAL A 161 12.81 -5.97 15.26
C VAL A 161 13.71 -5.02 14.48
N VAL A 162 13.49 -4.88 13.17
CA VAL A 162 14.25 -3.93 12.32
C VAL A 162 14.12 -2.50 12.84
N MET A 163 12.92 -2.07 13.20
CA MET A 163 12.69 -0.73 13.74
C MET A 163 13.39 -0.50 15.09
N LEU A 164 13.43 -1.52 15.97
CA LEU A 164 14.17 -1.46 17.23
C LEU A 164 15.68 -1.32 16.98
N VAL A 165 16.24 -2.14 16.10
CA VAL A 165 17.68 -2.08 15.74
C VAL A 165 18.05 -0.72 15.15
N LEU A 166 17.26 -0.20 14.22
CA LEU A 166 17.49 1.13 13.62
C LEU A 166 17.41 2.25 14.66
N THR A 167 16.50 2.14 15.62
CA THR A 167 16.35 3.13 16.69
C THR A 167 17.54 3.09 17.65
N ALA A 168 17.96 1.89 18.06
CA ALA A 168 19.14 1.68 18.89
C ALA A 168 20.42 2.21 18.21
N TRP A 169 20.62 1.87 16.93
CA TRP A 169 21.74 2.34 16.13
C TRP A 169 21.80 3.87 16.03
N LYS A 170 20.66 4.52 15.75
CA LYS A 170 20.57 5.99 15.70
C LYS A 170 20.94 6.62 17.05
N LYS A 171 20.52 6.01 18.17
CA LYS A 171 20.86 6.49 19.52
C LYS A 171 22.36 6.38 19.80
N ILE A 172 22.97 5.23 19.50
CA ILE A 172 24.40 4.98 19.67
C ILE A 172 25.23 5.96 18.83
N ARG A 173 24.89 6.11 17.53
CA ARG A 173 25.59 7.02 16.62
C ARG A 173 25.57 8.47 17.11
N ARG A 174 24.42 8.95 17.61
CA ARG A 174 24.30 10.29 18.19
C ARG A 174 25.20 10.46 19.42
N SER A 175 25.25 9.47 20.31
CA SER A 175 26.12 9.50 21.49
C SER A 175 27.61 9.55 21.14
N ILE A 176 28.02 8.85 20.08
CA ILE A 176 29.41 8.89 19.59
C ILE A 176 29.73 10.30 19.03
N GLN A 177 28.81 10.90 18.28
CA GLN A 177 29.00 12.24 17.71
C GLN A 177 29.08 13.32 18.78
N THR A 178 28.25 13.28 19.82
CA THR A 178 28.31 14.24 20.93
C THR A 178 29.59 14.13 21.73
N LYS A 179 30.05 12.89 22.02
CA LYS A 179 31.35 12.66 22.68
C LYS A 179 32.52 13.21 21.86
N LYS A 180 32.49 13.01 20.53
CA LYS A 180 33.53 13.55 19.63
C LYS A 180 33.52 15.08 19.59
N ALA A 181 32.36 15.72 19.60
CA ALA A 181 32.25 17.18 19.62
C ALA A 181 32.77 17.80 20.94
N GLN A 182 32.51 17.16 22.08
CA GLN A 182 33.01 17.61 23.40
C GLN A 182 34.53 17.41 23.57
N SER A 183 35.14 16.47 22.85
CA SER A 183 36.59 16.25 22.87
C SER A 183 37.38 17.22 21.98
N CYS A 184 36.71 18.02 21.14
CA CYS A 184 37.32 18.98 20.23
C CYS A 184 37.11 20.45 20.65
N ALA A 185 36.39 20.69 21.75
CA ALA A 185 36.21 21.99 22.39
C ALA A 185 37.11 22.09 23.63
#